data_AF-A0A0M9GBW2-F1
#
_entry.id   AF-A0A0M9GBW2-F1
#
_cell.length_a   1.000
_cell.length_b   1.000
_cell.length_c   1.000
_cell.angle_alpha   90.00
_cell.angle_beta   90.00
_cell.angle_gamma   90.00
#
_symmetry.space_group_name_H-M   'P 1'
#
loop_
_entity.id
_entity.type
_entity.pdbx_description
1 polymer ?
#
loop_
_entity_poly.entity_id
_entity_poly.type
_entity_poly.pdbx_seq_one_letter_code
_entity_poly.pdbx_strand_id
1 'polypeptide(L)'
;MSIYSEDIQKWIKRSNRKCAKLIRAESGKHHIVYFDKGKARVGVVVDGMYCRYGISCRGAMHNTDPMSLWQAGPGACTQADVQIMVDYLNDASTLPDFDFGSIKEMKW
;
A
#
# COMPACT_ATOMS: atom_id res chain seq x y z
N MET A 1 23.53 -9.80 -7.54
CA MET A 1 23.36 -10.04 -6.09
C MET A 1 22.35 -9.03 -5.58
N SER A 2 21.30 -9.49 -4.89
CA SER A 2 20.27 -8.60 -4.34
C SER A 2 20.87 -7.73 -3.24
N ILE A 3 20.62 -6.42 -3.31
CA ILE A 3 21.15 -5.37 -2.41
C ILE A 3 20.53 -5.47 -0.99
N TYR A 4 19.65 -6.45 -0.78
CA TYR A 4 18.83 -6.61 0.41
C TYR A 4 19.22 -7.86 1.20
N SER A 5 19.33 -7.75 2.52
CA SER A 5 19.59 -8.88 3.43
C SER A 5 18.49 -9.96 3.32
N GLU A 6 18.82 -11.21 3.64
CA GLU A 6 17.88 -12.34 3.55
C GLU A 6 16.55 -12.09 4.29
N ASP A 7 16.60 -11.39 5.43
CA ASP A 7 15.40 -11.03 6.18
C ASP A 7 14.52 -10.02 5.44
N ILE A 8 15.12 -9.11 4.67
CA ILE A 8 14.40 -8.16 3.81
C ILE A 8 13.72 -8.91 2.67
N GLN A 9 14.40 -9.88 2.05
CA GLN A 9 13.80 -10.69 1.00
C GLN A 9 12.65 -11.57 1.51
N LYS A 10 12.85 -12.27 2.64
CA LYS A 10 11.80 -13.06 3.30
C LYS A 10 10.60 -12.19 3.67
N TRP A 11 10.85 -10.94 4.05
CA TRP A 11 9.80 -9.97 4.36
C TRP A 11 9.05 -9.46 3.12
N ILE A 12 9.74 -9.03 2.06
CA ILE A 12 9.13 -8.66 0.77
C ILE A 12 8.28 -9.82 0.22
N LYS A 13 8.78 -11.06 0.39
CA LYS A 13 8.07 -12.29 -0.02
C LYS A 13 6.85 -12.60 0.85
N ARG A 14 6.91 -12.34 2.16
CA ARG A 14 5.79 -12.56 3.12
C ARG A 14 4.70 -11.51 3.04
N SER A 15 5.05 -10.27 2.72
CA SER A 15 4.06 -9.19 2.66
C SER A 15 3.07 -9.41 1.51
N ASN A 16 3.45 -10.12 0.45
CA ASN A 16 2.61 -10.42 -0.73
C ASN A 16 1.95 -9.17 -1.35
N ARG A 17 2.49 -7.98 -1.01
CA ARG A 17 2.00 -6.68 -1.46
C ARG A 17 2.76 -6.33 -2.72
N LYS A 18 2.14 -6.62 -3.86
CA LYS A 18 2.77 -6.41 -5.17
C LYS A 18 2.52 -4.98 -5.64
N CYS A 19 3.50 -4.44 -6.36
CA CYS A 19 3.43 -3.20 -7.12
C CYS A 19 2.90 -2.00 -6.33
N ALA A 20 3.26 -1.88 -5.05
CA ALA A 20 2.75 -0.78 -4.24
C ALA A 20 3.17 0.57 -4.82
N LYS A 21 2.26 1.53 -4.83
CA LYS A 21 2.50 2.91 -5.25
C LYS A 21 2.31 3.88 -4.11
N LEU A 22 3.13 4.92 -4.08
CA LEU A 22 3.07 5.96 -3.07
C LEU A 22 2.05 7.03 -3.49
N ILE A 23 1.03 7.23 -2.68
CA ILE A 23 0.03 8.29 -2.86
C ILE A 23 0.58 9.60 -2.30
N ARG A 24 1.07 9.56 -1.05
CA ARG A 24 1.69 10.70 -0.36
C ARG A 24 2.44 10.24 0.88
N ALA A 25 3.40 11.05 1.34
CA ALA A 25 4.12 10.84 2.58
C ALA A 25 4.03 12.09 3.47
N GLU A 26 3.61 11.92 4.72
CA GLU A 26 3.42 13.02 5.68
C GLU A 26 3.85 12.57 7.08
N SER A 27 4.82 13.27 7.69
CA SER A 27 5.24 13.04 9.09
C SER A 27 5.53 11.56 9.45
N GLY A 28 6.28 10.86 8.59
CA GLY A 28 6.59 9.43 8.78
C GLY A 28 5.42 8.48 8.48
N LYS A 29 4.33 8.96 7.89
CA LYS A 29 3.22 8.14 7.39
C LYS A 29 3.22 8.12 5.88
N HIS A 30 3.27 6.93 5.30
CA HIS A 30 3.21 6.70 3.86
C HIS A 30 1.84 6.15 3.49
N HIS A 31 1.05 6.97 2.79
CA HIS A 31 -0.20 6.53 2.19
C HIS A 31 0.13 5.81 0.89
N ILE A 32 -0.30 4.56 0.77
CA ILE A 32 0.01 3.73 -0.38
C ILE A 32 -1.23 3.02 -0.92
N VAL A 33 -1.20 2.72 -2.21
CA VAL A 33 -2.05 1.72 -2.86
C VAL A 33 -1.22 0.48 -3.18
N TYR A 34 -1.77 -0.71 -3.00
CA TYR A 34 -1.05 -1.96 -3.21
C TYR A 34 -1.99 -3.10 -3.57
N PHE A 35 -1.46 -4.13 -4.23
CA PHE A 35 -2.24 -5.34 -4.53
C PHE A 35 -2.02 -6.41 -3.47
N ASP A 36 -3.10 -6.93 -2.89
CA ASP A 36 -3.05 -8.02 -1.91
C ASP A 36 -4.31 -8.90 -1.97
N LYS A 37 -4.10 -10.22 -2.09
CA LYS A 37 -5.15 -11.26 -2.17
C LYS A 37 -6.22 -10.97 -3.22
N GLY A 38 -5.81 -10.57 -4.43
CA GLY A 38 -6.74 -10.33 -5.54
C GLY A 38 -7.47 -8.99 -5.48
N LYS A 39 -7.03 -8.07 -4.62
CA LYS A 39 -7.69 -6.76 -4.43
C LYS A 39 -6.66 -5.64 -4.47
N ALA A 40 -7.03 -4.53 -5.08
CA ALA A 40 -6.38 -3.26 -4.85
C ALA A 40 -6.79 -2.75 -3.46
N ARG A 41 -5.83 -2.26 -2.69
CA ARG A 41 -6.04 -1.78 -1.33
C ARG A 41 -5.34 -0.46 -1.12
N VAL A 42 -5.98 0.43 -0.38
CA VAL A 42 -5.39 1.68 0.08
C VAL A 42 -5.19 1.63 1.59
N GLY A 43 -4.07 2.18 2.06
CA GLY A 43 -3.81 2.23 3.48
C GLY A 43 -2.63 3.11 3.84
N VAL A 44 -2.28 3.07 5.12
CA VAL A 44 -1.18 3.84 5.69
C VAL A 44 -0.14 2.90 6.28
N VAL A 45 1.10 3.10 5.89
CA VAL A 45 2.30 2.55 6.53
C VAL A 45 2.87 3.63 7.43
N VAL A 46 3.24 3.28 8.65
CA VAL A 46 3.92 4.20 9.57
C VAL A 46 5.37 3.76 9.73
N ASP A 47 6.26 4.73 9.61
CA ASP A 47 7.69 4.60 9.81
C ASP A 47 8.01 4.20 11.27
N GLY A 48 9.08 3.44 11.49
CA GLY A 48 9.44 2.89 12.81
C GLY A 48 8.65 1.63 13.24
N MET A 49 7.58 1.26 12.55
CA MET A 49 6.92 -0.03 12.79
C MET A 49 7.67 -1.22 12.20
N TYR A 50 8.80 -1.02 11.48
CA TYR A 50 9.42 -2.02 10.60
C TYR A 50 8.40 -2.71 9.67
N CYS A 51 7.25 -2.06 9.42
CA CYS A 51 6.05 -2.68 8.87
C CYS A 51 5.61 -4.01 9.55
N ARG A 52 6.09 -4.32 10.77
CA ARG A 52 5.75 -5.55 11.54
C ARG A 52 4.25 -5.65 11.81
N TYR A 53 3.58 -4.52 12.02
CA TYR A 53 2.16 -4.44 12.38
C TYR A 53 1.22 -4.29 11.17
N GLY A 54 1.73 -4.38 9.93
CA GLY A 54 0.92 -4.34 8.73
C GLY A 54 0.59 -2.92 8.22
N ILE A 55 -0.19 -2.83 7.15
CA ILE A 55 -0.73 -1.57 6.64
C ILE A 55 -2.07 -1.35 7.30
N SER A 56 -2.32 -0.15 7.82
CA SER A 56 -3.65 0.27 8.23
C SER A 56 -4.50 0.46 6.98
N CYS A 57 -5.15 -0.62 6.54
CA CYS A 57 -5.98 -0.65 5.34
C CYS A 57 -7.28 0.12 5.59
N ARG A 58 -7.57 1.11 4.75
CA ARG A 58 -8.80 1.92 4.84
C ARG A 58 -9.86 1.53 3.81
N GLY A 59 -9.43 0.99 2.67
CA GLY A 59 -10.32 0.56 1.58
C GLY A 59 -9.72 -0.55 0.73
N ALA A 60 -10.58 -1.35 0.14
CA ALA A 60 -10.21 -2.42 -0.78
C ALA A 60 -11.26 -2.61 -1.89
N MET A 61 -10.81 -2.82 -3.12
CA MET A 61 -11.65 -3.10 -4.29
C MET A 61 -11.10 -4.32 -5.04
N HIS A 62 -11.99 -5.22 -5.46
CA HIS A 62 -11.60 -6.41 -6.23
C HIS A 62 -11.78 -6.22 -7.75
N ASN A 63 -12.49 -5.18 -8.17
CA ASN A 63 -12.61 -4.73 -9.56
C ASN A 63 -12.89 -3.21 -9.57
N THR A 64 -13.12 -2.63 -10.75
CA THR A 64 -13.35 -1.18 -10.90
C THR A 64 -14.78 -0.74 -10.58
N ASP A 65 -15.68 -1.67 -10.29
CA ASP A 65 -17.06 -1.36 -9.90
C ASP A 65 -17.05 -0.74 -8.48
N PRO A 66 -17.62 0.46 -8.28
CA PRO A 66 -17.76 1.07 -6.96
C PRO A 66 -18.47 0.18 -5.93
N MET A 67 -19.34 -0.74 -6.37
CA MET A 67 -20.01 -1.69 -5.48
C MET A 67 -19.07 -2.72 -4.87
N SER A 68 -17.88 -2.91 -5.45
CA SER A 68 -16.84 -3.79 -4.90
C SER A 68 -16.06 -3.16 -3.73
N LEU A 69 -16.32 -1.89 -3.44
CA LEU A 69 -15.64 -1.13 -2.39
C LEU A 69 -16.01 -1.68 -1.02
N TRP A 70 -15.03 -2.27 -0.36
CA TRP A 70 -15.02 -2.45 1.08
C TRP A 70 -14.24 -1.30 1.73
N GLN A 71 -14.75 -0.78 2.85
CA GLN A 71 -14.09 0.24 3.65
C GLN A 71 -14.08 -0.16 5.13
N ALA A 72 -13.02 0.23 5.85
CA ALA A 72 -12.82 -0.15 7.24
C ALA A 72 -13.90 0.43 8.20
N GLY A 73 -14.53 1.53 7.82
CA GLY A 73 -15.65 2.16 8.49
C GLY A 73 -16.32 3.17 7.58
N PRO A 74 -17.49 3.72 7.97
CA PRO A 74 -18.18 4.74 7.19
C PRO A 74 -17.28 5.95 6.93
N GLY A 75 -17.03 6.27 5.65
CA GLY A 75 -16.20 7.41 5.26
C GLY A 75 -14.68 7.19 5.43
N ALA A 76 -14.23 5.98 5.72
CA ALA A 76 -12.79 5.68 5.85
C ALA A 76 -12.03 5.77 4.51
N CYS A 77 -12.74 5.57 3.39
CA CYS A 77 -12.19 5.68 2.04
C CYS A 77 -12.79 6.92 1.36
N THR A 78 -11.92 7.83 0.92
CA THR A 78 -12.34 9.05 0.23
C THR A 78 -12.63 8.77 -1.25
N GLN A 79 -13.35 9.67 -1.94
CA GLN A 79 -13.57 9.54 -3.38
C GLN A 79 -12.23 9.50 -4.17
N ALA A 80 -11.22 10.25 -3.72
CA ALA A 80 -9.89 10.22 -4.31
C ALA A 80 -9.22 8.84 -4.16
N ASP A 81 -9.41 8.18 -3.01
CA ASP A 81 -8.88 6.83 -2.79
C ASP A 81 -9.53 5.79 -3.72
N VAL A 82 -10.84 5.92 -3.95
CA VAL A 82 -11.57 5.06 -4.88
C VAL A 82 -11.03 5.25 -6.29
N GLN A 83 -10.85 6.50 -6.73
CA GLN A 83 -10.26 6.78 -8.05
C GLN A 83 -8.86 6.19 -8.18
N ILE A 84 -8.01 6.34 -7.17
CA ILE A 84 -6.66 5.75 -7.14
C ILE A 84 -6.73 4.23 -7.28
N MET A 85 -7.64 3.55 -6.58
CA MET A 85 -7.81 2.09 -6.71
C MET A 85 -8.31 1.69 -8.09
N VAL A 86 -9.22 2.45 -8.70
CA VAL A 86 -9.71 2.21 -10.07
C VAL A 86 -8.58 2.38 -11.08
N ASP A 87 -7.83 3.47 -11.02
CA ASP A 87 -6.69 3.72 -11.91
C ASP A 87 -5.60 2.66 -11.73
N TYR A 88 -5.38 2.23 -10.49
CA TYR A 88 -4.45 1.16 -10.17
C TYR A 88 -4.90 -0.21 -10.72
N LEU A 89 -6.20 -0.54 -10.66
CA LEU A 89 -6.75 -1.78 -11.22
C LEU A 89 -6.76 -1.81 -12.75
N ASN A 90 -6.79 -0.64 -13.39
CA ASN A 90 -6.71 -0.48 -14.84
C ASN A 90 -5.27 -0.38 -15.36
N ASP A 91 -4.25 -0.56 -14.51
CA ASP A 91 -2.84 -0.32 -14.83
C ASP A 91 -2.56 1.09 -15.39
N ALA A 92 -3.43 2.06 -15.06
CA ALA A 92 -3.36 3.47 -15.49
C ALA A 92 -2.73 4.39 -14.43
N SER A 93 -2.39 3.86 -13.25
CA SER A 93 -1.80 4.63 -12.16
C SER A 93 -0.44 5.22 -12.54
N THR A 94 -0.34 6.55 -12.52
CA THR A 94 0.90 7.32 -12.70
C THR A 94 1.69 7.54 -11.41
N LEU A 95 1.20 7.02 -10.28
CA LEU A 95 1.85 7.16 -8.99
C LEU A 95 3.25 6.51 -8.97
N PRO A 96 4.21 7.10 -8.23
CA PRO A 96 5.55 6.54 -8.09
C PRO A 96 5.52 5.20 -7.34
N ASP A 97 6.44 4.31 -7.67
CA ASP A 97 6.60 3.04 -6.95
C ASP A 97 6.99 3.30 -5.49
N PHE A 98 6.35 2.57 -4.58
CA PHE A 98 6.70 2.59 -3.17
C PHE A 98 7.65 1.45 -2.85
N ASP A 99 8.91 1.80 -2.57
CA ASP A 99 9.87 0.84 -2.06
C ASP A 99 9.74 0.68 -0.54
N PHE A 100 9.19 -0.46 -0.17
CA PHE A 100 9.09 -0.95 1.19
C PHE A 100 10.44 -1.09 1.91
N GLY A 101 11.56 -1.28 1.18
CA GLY A 101 12.92 -1.31 1.74
C GLY A 101 13.38 0.06 2.26
N SER A 102 12.96 1.15 1.63
CA SER A 102 13.41 2.52 1.93
C SER A 102 13.09 3.00 3.35
N ILE A 103 12.03 2.48 3.97
CA ILE A 103 11.56 2.89 5.30
C ILE A 103 12.09 1.99 6.45
N LYS A 104 12.99 1.06 6.16
CA LYS A 104 13.47 0.10 7.18
C LYS A 104 14.59 0.67 8.08
N GLU A 105 15.36 1.63 7.58
CA GLU A 105 16.51 2.20 8.29
C GLU A 105 16.24 3.59 8.89
N MET A 106 15.04 4.13 8.68
CA MET A 106 14.64 5.37 9.32
C MET A 106 14.59 5.17 10.84
N LYS A 107 15.62 5.70 11.51
CA LYS A 107 15.70 5.82 12.96
C LYS A 107 15.24 7.22 13.34
N TRP A 108 14.40 7.30 14.37
CA TRP A 108 14.05 8.56 15.02
C TRP A 108 15.24 9.14 15.79
#